data_AF-A0AAV2F897-F1
#
_entry.id   AF-A0AAV2F897-F1
#
_cell.length_a   1.000
_cell.length_b   1.000
_cell.length_c   1.000
_cell.angle_alpha   90.00
_cell.angle_beta   90.00
_cell.angle_gamma   90.00
#
_symmetry.space_group_name_H-M   'P 1'
#
loop_
_entity.id
_entity.type
_entity.pdbx_description
1 polymer ?
#
loop_
_entity_poly.entity_id
_entity_poly.type
_entity_poly.pdbx_seq_one_letter_code
_entity_poly.pdbx_strand_id
1 'polypeptide(L)' 'MEPNTGVTFDDVAGVDEAKQDFMEVVEFLKKPERFTAVGARILKGVLLVGPPSTGKTLLAKAIAGEAGVLFFFFG' A
#
# COMPACT_ATOMS: atom_id res chain seq x y z
N MET A 1 10.59 6.33 16.42
CA MET A 1 10.61 5.96 15.00
C MET A 1 9.27 6.38 14.45
N GLU A 2 9.23 7.45 13.66
CA GLU A 2 7.97 7.88 13.05
C GLU A 2 7.64 6.89 11.92
N PRO A 3 6.42 6.31 11.88
CA PRO A 3 6.04 5.32 10.87
C PRO A 3 5.85 5.93 9.47
N ASN A 4 6.27 7.18 9.27
CA ASN A 4 5.95 7.95 8.09
C ASN A 4 7.06 7.79 7.04
N THR A 5 6.71 7.23 5.88
CA THR A 5 7.63 7.14 4.74
C THR A 5 7.90 8.50 4.09
N GLY A 6 7.09 9.52 4.42
CA GLY A 6 7.12 10.84 3.77
C GLY A 6 6.68 10.80 2.30
N VAL A 7 6.10 9.69 1.85
CA VAL A 7 5.65 9.45 0.48
C VAL A 7 4.19 8.99 0.53
N THR A 8 3.36 9.61 -0.30
CA THR A 8 1.91 9.38 -0.41
C THR A 8 1.53 9.00 -1.83
N PHE A 9 0.26 8.71 -2.11
CA PHE A 9 -0.16 8.46 -3.49
C PHE A 9 -0.01 9.67 -4.41
N ASP A 10 0.03 10.89 -3.88
CA ASP A 10 0.26 12.10 -4.66
C ASP A 10 1.68 12.13 -5.27
N ASP A 11 2.64 11.43 -4.65
CA ASP A 11 4.02 11.34 -5.13
C ASP A 11 4.22 10.30 -6.24
N VAL A 12 3.19 9.51 -6.57
CA VAL A 12 3.27 8.44 -7.58
C VAL A 12 2.51 8.84 -8.83
N ALA A 13 3.21 9.01 -9.96
CA ALA A 13 2.60 9.36 -11.24
C ALA A 13 2.19 8.12 -12.06
N GLY A 14 1.08 8.23 -12.81
CA GLY A 14 0.75 7.34 -13.93
C GLY A 14 0.28 5.92 -13.58
N VAL A 15 -0.23 5.70 -12.36
CA VAL A 15 -0.68 4.38 -11.86
C VAL A 15 -2.07 4.45 -11.24
N ASP A 16 -2.97 5.20 -11.85
CA ASP A 16 -4.28 5.54 -11.26
C ASP A 16 -5.18 4.31 -11.02
N GLU A 17 -5.18 3.33 -11.93
CA GLU A 17 -5.87 2.05 -11.70
C GLU A 17 -5.30 1.30 -10.50
N ALA A 18 -3.96 1.18 -10.43
CA ALA A 18 -3.31 0.52 -9.30
C ALA A 18 -3.56 1.27 -7.98
N LYS A 19 -3.60 2.60 -7.98
CA LYS A 19 -3.96 3.39 -6.79
C LYS A 19 -5.37 3.04 -6.31
N GLN A 20 -6.34 2.89 -7.21
CA GLN A 20 -7.69 2.48 -6.82
C GLN A 20 -7.71 1.11 -6.16
N ASP A 21 -7.03 0.11 -6.74
CA ASP A 21 -6.91 -1.22 -6.14
C ASP A 21 -6.24 -1.16 -4.75
N PHE A 22 -5.22 -0.31 -4.60
CA PHE A 22 -4.50 -0.16 -3.34
C PHE A 22 -5.24 0.67 -2.28
N MET A 23 -6.27 1.43 -2.63
CA MET A 23 -7.12 2.09 -1.62
C MET A 23 -7.83 1.06 -0.72
N GLU A 24 -8.23 -0.09 -1.27
CA GLU A 24 -8.81 -1.18 -0.47
C GLU A 24 -7.77 -1.75 0.50
N VAL A 25 -6.53 -1.93 0.03
CA VAL A 25 -5.41 -2.39 0.86
C VAL A 25 -5.10 -1.39 1.98
N VAL A 26 -5.11 -0.09 1.69
CA VAL A 26 -4.90 0.97 2.69
C VAL A 26 -6.01 0.96 3.74
N GLU A 27 -7.29 0.89 3.33
CA GLU A 27 -8.41 0.82 4.28
C GLU A 27 -8.35 -0.48 5.11
N PHE A 28 -7.94 -1.60 4.52
CA PHE A 28 -7.70 -2.85 5.23
C PHE A 28 -6.62 -2.70 6.31
N LEU A 29 -5.49 -2.05 5.99
CA LEU A 29 -4.40 -1.80 6.94
C LEU A 29 -4.83 -0.85 8.07
N LYS A 30 -5.69 0.12 7.78
CA LYS A 30 -6.20 1.08 8.78
C LYS A 30 -7.29 0.50 9.69
N LYS A 31 -8.17 -0.35 9.17
CA LYS A 31 -9.36 -0.87 9.88
C LYS A 31 -9.58 -2.36 9.60
N PRO A 32 -8.66 -3.25 10.01
CA PRO A 32 -8.76 -4.67 9.73
C PRO A 32 -10.01 -5.32 10.33
N GLU A 33 -10.55 -4.77 11.43
CA GLU A 33 -11.76 -5.26 12.09
C GLU A 33 -13.02 -5.18 11.22
N ARG A 34 -13.10 -4.23 10.26
CA ARG A 34 -14.25 -4.12 9.36
C ARG A 34 -14.32 -5.31 8.40
N PHE A 35 -13.16 -5.83 8.01
CA PHE A 35 -13.05 -6.96 7.09
C PHE A 35 -13.30 -8.29 7.80
N THR A 36 -12.83 -8.44 9.04
CA THR A 36 -13.11 -9.66 9.83
C THR A 36 -14.58 -9.75 10.23
N ALA A 37 -15.25 -8.63 10.50
CA ALA A 37 -16.67 -8.60 10.86
C ALA A 37 -17.60 -9.10 9.75
N VAL A 38 -17.22 -8.93 8.48
CA VAL A 38 -17.98 -9.40 7.31
C VAL A 38 -17.53 -10.79 6.82
N GLY A 39 -16.62 -11.45 7.54
CA GLY A 39 -16.06 -12.74 7.13
C GLY A 39 -15.16 -12.66 5.88
N ALA A 40 -14.67 -11.46 5.52
CA ALA A 40 -13.80 -11.29 4.38
C ALA A 40 -12.43 -11.92 4.65
N ARG A 41 -11.84 -12.47 3.59
CA ARG A 41 -10.51 -13.07 3.66
C ARG A 41 -9.45 -11.98 3.79
N ILE A 42 -8.65 -12.06 4.84
CA ILE A 42 -7.51 -11.16 5.05
C ILE A 42 -6.51 -11.32 3.90
N LEU A 43 -6.16 -10.19 3.27
CA LEU A 43 -5.04 -10.09 2.32
C LEU A 43 -3.74 -10.47 3.03
N LYS A 44 -3.05 -11.49 2.51
CA LYS A 44 -1.79 -12.00 3.10
C LYS A 44 -0.54 -11.41 2.45
N GLY A 45 -0.65 -10.89 1.23
CA GLY A 45 0.45 -10.28 0.51
C GLY A 45 0.03 -9.78 -0.85
N VAL A 46 0.78 -8.81 -1.37
CA VAL A 46 0.65 -8.25 -2.72
C VAL A 46 1.98 -8.48 -3.44
N LEU A 47 1.91 -8.88 -4.71
CA LEU A 47 3.08 -8.99 -5.57
C LEU A 47 3.02 -7.91 -6.66
N LEU A 48 4.00 -7.01 -6.68
CA LEU A 48 4.13 -5.99 -7.72
C LEU A 48 5.06 -6.48 -8.82
N VAL A 49 4.53 -6.72 -10.03
CA VAL A 49 5.30 -7.21 -11.19
C VAL A 49 5.32 -6.16 -12.30
N GLY A 50 6.47 -5.99 -12.94
CA GLY A 50 6.60 -5.18 -14.15
C GLY A 50 8.06 -4.85 -14.49
N PRO A 51 8.33 -4.17 -15.61
CA PRO A 51 9.67 -3.74 -16.02
C PRO A 51 10.42 -2.91 -14.95
N PRO A 52 11.76 -2.86 -14.94
CA PRO A 52 12.49 -1.96 -14.05
C PRO A 52 12.04 -0.50 -14.27
N SER A 53 12.17 0.33 -13.23
CA SER A 53 11.81 1.77 -13.25
C SER A 53 10.32 2.12 -13.38
N THR A 54 9.39 1.19 -13.21
CA THR A 54 7.93 1.49 -13.19
C THR A 54 7.40 1.93 -11.82
N GLY A 55 8.25 2.43 -10.93
CA GLY A 55 7.79 2.98 -9.64
C GLY A 55 7.31 1.98 -8.58
N LYS A 56 7.51 0.66 -8.74
CA LYS A 56 7.06 -0.37 -7.78
C LYS A 56 7.46 -0.09 -6.32
N THR A 57 8.73 0.27 -6.10
CA THR A 57 9.23 0.58 -4.75
C THR A 57 8.65 1.88 -4.21
N LEU A 58 8.41 2.86 -5.08
CA LEU A 58 7.79 4.14 -4.69
C LEU A 58 6.33 3.92 -4.30
N LEU A 59 5.60 3.09 -5.07
CA LEU A 59 4.23 2.71 -4.77
C LEU A 59 4.11 1.96 -3.43
N ALA A 60 5.02 1.03 -3.14
CA ALA A 60 5.03 0.33 -1.85
C ALA A 60 5.24 1.29 -0.66
N LYS A 61 6.09 2.32 -0.82
CA LYS A 61 6.28 3.37 0.20
C LYS A 61 5.06 4.26 0.35
N ALA A 62 4.40 4.59 -0.76
CA ALA A 62 3.17 5.38 -0.77
C ALA A 62 2.04 4.66 -0.03
N ILE A 63 1.84 3.35 -0.28
CA ILE A 63 0.83 2.54 0.42
C ILE A 63 1.05 2.58 1.94
N ALA A 64 2.30 2.43 2.39
CA ALA A 64 2.62 2.49 3.81
C ALA A 64 2.42 3.89 4.42
N GLY A 65 2.79 4.94 3.68
CA GLY A 65 2.55 6.34 4.08
C GLY A 65 1.06 6.65 4.20
N GLU A 66 0.27 6.23 3.22
CA GLU A 66 -1.19 6.35 3.22
C GLU A 66 -1.82 5.60 4.40
N ALA A 67 -1.37 4.38 4.65
CA ALA A 67 -1.85 3.55 5.76
C ALA A 67 -1.38 4.03 7.14
N GLY A 68 -0.32 4.84 7.20
CA GLY A 68 0.29 5.29 8.46
C GLY A 68 0.97 4.16 9.23
N VAL A 69 1.47 3.13 8.52
CA VAL A 69 2.09 1.94 9.11
C VAL A 69 3.59 1.92 8.86
N LEU A 70 4.32 1.19 9.69
CA LEU A 70 5.77 1.05 9.56
C LEU A 70 6.14 0.31 8.26
N PHE A 71 7.06 0.89 7.48
CA PHE A 71 7.56 0.32 6.24
C PHE A 71 8.94 -0.31 6.43
N PHE A 72 9.08 -1.58 6.05
CA PHE A 72 10.36 -2.29 6.00
C PHE A 72 10.74 -2.58 4.54
N PHE A 73 11.99 -2.34 4.19
CA PHE A 73 12.53 -2.64 2.86
C PHE A 73 13.82 -3.43 2.98
N PHE A 74 13.85 -4.60 2.35
CA PHE A 74 15.03 -5.45 2.21
C PHE A 74 15.30 -5.57 0.71
N GLY A 75 16.44 -5.04 0.27
CA GLY A 75 16.89 -5.04 -1.12
C GLY A 75 17.97 -6.08 -1.37
#